data_AF-A0A2Z5ZMJ7-F1
#
_entry.id   AF-A0A2Z5ZMJ7-F1
#
_cell.length_a   1.000
_cell.length_b   1.000
_cell.length_c   1.000
_cell.angle_alpha   90.00
_cell.angle_beta   90.00
_cell.angle_gamma   90.00
#
_symmetry.space_group_name_H-M   'P 1'
#
loop_
_entity.id
_entity.type
_entity.pdbx_description
1 polymer ?
#
loop_
_entity_poly.entity_id
_entity_poly.type
_entity_poly.pdbx_seq_one_letter_code
_entity_poly.pdbx_strand_id
1 'polypeptide(L)'
;MSLRSMLTLSLLAGSLFAGHVRAQDVSPSELDRISAERQEAIGPRDWGPPVAAAPEAPLMPLGGHVTCMSPRMEFEPVYAGPGADTKQVGVATPQIAVTSTTSGGWTRILRAYGKAAWIPTQDLQPWTSTTASAGTRCVVAGMRPSDGMILFSYPGA
;
A
#
# COMPACT_ATOMS: atom_id res chain seq x y z
N MET A 1 -24.95 -73.11 12.12
CA MET A 1 -24.03 -72.19 12.82
C MET A 1 -23.67 -71.05 11.87
N SER A 2 -24.11 -69.82 12.13
CA SER A 2 -23.29 -68.61 11.97
C SER A 2 -24.06 -67.40 12.51
N LEU A 3 -23.32 -66.41 12.99
CA LEU A 3 -23.63 -65.45 14.04
C LEU A 3 -24.69 -64.39 13.69
N ARG A 4 -25.43 -64.00 14.73
CA ARG A 4 -26.10 -62.70 14.91
C ARG A 4 -25.08 -61.56 14.77
N SER A 5 -25.48 -60.45 14.16
CA SER A 5 -24.98 -59.13 14.55
C SER A 5 -26.00 -58.05 14.22
N MET A 6 -26.76 -57.64 15.25
CA MET A 6 -27.49 -56.37 15.24
C MET A 6 -26.47 -55.24 15.43
N LEU A 7 -26.53 -54.21 14.59
CA LEU A 7 -25.85 -52.94 14.85
C LEU A 7 -26.88 -51.82 14.71
N THR A 8 -27.32 -51.36 15.87
CA THR A 8 -28.15 -50.20 16.12
C THR A 8 -27.44 -48.93 15.68
N LEU A 9 -28.08 -48.17 14.79
CA LEU A 9 -27.66 -46.84 14.37
C LEU A 9 -28.18 -45.82 15.38
N SER A 10 -27.34 -45.36 16.30
CA SER A 10 -27.67 -44.26 17.21
C SER A 10 -27.22 -42.93 16.59
N LEU A 11 -28.17 -42.22 15.99
CA LEU A 11 -28.09 -40.78 15.69
C LEU A 11 -28.08 -40.01 17.01
N LEU A 12 -26.97 -39.35 17.34
CA LEU A 12 -26.96 -38.28 18.33
C LEU A 12 -26.28 -37.06 17.72
N ALA A 13 -27.07 -35.99 17.68
CA ALA A 13 -26.76 -34.67 17.20
C ALA A 13 -25.54 -34.09 17.92
N GLY A 14 -24.58 -33.61 17.13
CA GLY A 14 -23.43 -32.84 17.58
C GLY A 14 -23.22 -31.68 16.63
N SER A 15 -24.23 -30.82 16.50
CA SER A 15 -24.12 -29.54 15.81
C SER A 15 -23.19 -28.61 16.60
N LEU A 16 -21.88 -28.81 16.46
CA LEU A 16 -20.90 -27.82 16.88
C LEU A 16 -20.97 -26.67 15.88
N PHE A 17 -21.80 -25.68 16.21
CA PHE A 17 -21.73 -24.35 15.64
C PHE A 17 -20.33 -23.77 15.92
N ALA A 18 -19.42 -23.95 14.98
CA ALA A 18 -18.20 -23.15 14.90
C ALA A 18 -18.61 -21.73 14.49
N GLY A 19 -18.96 -20.91 15.48
CA GLY A 19 -19.17 -19.48 15.27
C GLY A 19 -17.89 -18.85 14.74
N HIS A 20 -17.96 -18.24 13.56
CA HIS A 20 -16.89 -17.40 13.04
C HIS A 20 -16.81 -16.13 13.89
N VAL A 21 -15.97 -16.11 14.93
CA VAL A 21 -15.58 -14.85 15.59
C VAL A 21 -14.75 -14.08 14.56
N ARG A 22 -15.33 -13.03 13.97
CA ARG A 22 -14.58 -12.08 13.14
C ARG A 22 -13.90 -11.12 14.10
N ALA A 23 -12.70 -10.66 13.77
CA ALA A 23 -11.97 -9.66 14.56
C ALA A 23 -12.75 -8.33 14.78
N GLN A 24 -13.87 -8.14 14.07
CA GLN A 24 -14.76 -6.99 14.14
C GLN A 24 -15.75 -7.08 15.33
N ASP A 25 -15.90 -8.25 15.94
CA ASP A 25 -16.89 -8.53 16.99
C ASP A 25 -16.27 -8.53 18.40
N VAL A 26 -14.99 -8.18 18.52
CA VAL A 26 -14.21 -8.26 19.78
C VAL A 26 -13.87 -6.85 20.25
N SER A 27 -14.17 -6.56 21.52
CA SER A 27 -13.85 -5.25 22.10
C SER A 27 -12.32 -5.02 22.13
N PRO A 28 -11.82 -3.77 22.08
CA PRO A 28 -10.39 -3.50 22.21
C PRO A 28 -9.77 -4.12 23.47
N SER A 29 -10.50 -4.07 24.59
CA SER A 29 -10.09 -4.70 25.86
C SER A 29 -9.97 -6.22 25.77
N GLU A 30 -10.82 -6.89 24.98
CA GLU A 30 -10.67 -8.33 24.76
C GLU A 30 -9.52 -8.66 23.82
N LEU A 31 -9.26 -7.84 22.80
CA LEU A 31 -8.08 -8.00 21.95
C LEU A 31 -6.79 -7.85 22.78
N ASP A 32 -6.75 -6.89 23.71
CA ASP A 32 -5.63 -6.71 24.62
C ASP A 32 -5.46 -7.93 25.55
N ARG A 33 -6.57 -8.44 26.12
CA ARG A 33 -6.55 -9.66 26.94
C ARG A 33 -6.05 -10.87 26.15
N ILE A 34 -6.58 -11.10 24.94
CA ILE A 34 -6.16 -12.20 24.07
C ILE A 34 -4.70 -12.05 23.65
N SER A 35 -4.24 -10.82 23.40
CA SER A 35 -2.84 -10.52 23.09
C SER A 35 -1.93 -10.88 24.27
N ALA A 36 -2.29 -10.46 25.48
CA ALA A 36 -1.54 -10.77 26.70
C ALA A 36 -1.48 -12.27 26.98
N GLU A 37 -2.61 -12.98 26.92
CA GLU A 37 -2.68 -14.44 27.11
C GLU A 37 -1.80 -15.19 26.09
N ARG A 38 -1.78 -14.73 24.83
CA ARG A 38 -0.93 -15.31 23.79
C ARG A 38 0.55 -15.01 24.01
N GLN A 39 0.90 -13.79 24.39
CA GLN A 39 2.29 -13.44 24.71
C GLN A 39 2.83 -14.26 25.88
N GLU A 40 2.01 -14.45 26.92
CA GLU A 40 2.35 -15.29 28.07
C GLU A 40 2.53 -16.77 27.68
N ALA A 41 1.63 -17.31 26.86
CA ALA A 41 1.71 -18.69 26.37
C ALA A 41 2.92 -18.94 25.44
N ILE A 42 3.37 -17.94 24.69
CA ILE A 42 4.53 -18.04 23.79
C ILE A 42 5.85 -18.09 24.58
N GLY A 43 5.90 -17.43 25.74
CA GLY A 43 7.08 -17.33 26.59
C GLY A 43 8.22 -16.51 25.98
N PRO A 44 9.32 -16.28 26.72
CA PRO A 44 10.50 -15.59 26.20
C PRO A 44 11.16 -16.46 25.11
N ARG A 45 11.27 -15.92 23.89
CA ARG A 45 11.99 -16.54 22.78
C ARG A 45 13.17 -15.69 22.36
N ASP A 46 14.33 -16.33 22.29
CA ASP A 46 15.49 -15.79 21.60
C ASP A 46 15.37 -16.15 20.11
N TRP A 47 15.15 -15.15 19.27
CA TRP A 47 15.08 -15.30 17.82
C TRP A 47 16.46 -15.21 17.14
N GLY A 48 17.51 -15.13 17.95
CA GLY A 48 18.85 -14.82 17.50
C GLY A 48 19.04 -13.33 17.20
N PRO A 49 20.26 -12.92 16.87
CA PRO A 49 20.54 -11.56 16.45
C PRO A 49 19.75 -11.22 15.17
N PRO A 50 19.28 -9.98 15.01
CA PRO A 50 18.66 -9.54 13.76
C PRO A 50 19.60 -9.82 12.59
N VAL A 51 19.09 -10.50 11.56
CA VAL A 51 19.83 -10.67 10.31
C VAL A 51 19.85 -9.31 9.62
N ALA A 52 21.04 -8.86 9.21
CA ALA A 52 21.17 -7.62 8.46
C ALA A 52 20.28 -7.67 7.20
N ALA A 53 19.55 -6.58 6.95
CA ALA A 53 18.77 -6.46 5.73
C ALA A 53 19.70 -6.59 4.51
N ALA A 54 19.25 -7.31 3.49
CA ALA A 54 19.96 -7.33 2.21
C ALA A 54 20.09 -5.89 1.67
N PRO A 55 21.21 -5.55 1.01
CA PRO A 55 21.37 -4.23 0.41
C PRO A 55 20.25 -3.99 -0.61
N GLU A 56 19.66 -2.80 -0.57
CA GLU A 56 18.59 -2.43 -1.50
C GLU A 56 19.14 -2.40 -2.94
N ALA A 57 18.42 -3.04 -3.87
CA ALA A 57 18.84 -3.08 -5.26
C ALA A 57 18.89 -1.66 -5.86
N PRO A 58 19.81 -1.37 -6.80
CA PRO A 58 19.87 -0.08 -7.46
C PRO A 58 18.52 0.28 -8.12
N LEU A 59 18.17 1.56 -8.06
CA LEU A 59 16.95 2.06 -8.68
C LEU A 59 17.02 1.96 -10.20
N MET A 60 15.91 1.59 -10.83
CA MET A 60 15.75 1.65 -12.27
C MET A 60 15.48 3.09 -12.72
N PRO A 61 16.09 3.54 -13.83
CA PRO A 61 15.81 4.86 -14.37
C PRO A 61 14.37 4.95 -14.89
N LEU A 62 13.74 6.11 -14.69
CA LEU A 62 12.46 6.43 -15.28
C LEU A 62 12.71 6.98 -16.68
N GLY A 63 12.07 6.42 -17.70
CA GLY A 63 12.26 6.90 -19.08
C GLY A 63 11.84 8.36 -19.22
N GLY A 64 12.77 9.21 -19.68
CA GLY A 64 12.54 10.63 -19.91
C GLY A 64 12.73 11.52 -18.68
N HIS A 65 12.43 12.81 -18.84
CA HIS A 65 12.53 13.79 -17.75
C HIS A 65 11.28 13.73 -16.87
N VAL A 66 11.52 13.55 -15.56
CA VAL A 66 10.47 13.44 -14.55
C VAL A 66 10.79 14.39 -13.40
N THR A 67 9.81 15.19 -13.00
CA THR A 67 9.93 16.22 -11.96
C THR A 67 9.03 15.87 -10.79
N CYS A 68 9.50 16.12 -9.57
CA CYS A 68 8.67 15.99 -8.39
C CYS A 68 7.78 17.22 -8.22
N MET A 69 6.47 17.00 -8.14
CA MET A 69 5.46 18.03 -7.91
C MET A 69 4.49 17.59 -6.82
N SER A 70 3.60 18.49 -6.42
CA SER A 70 2.51 18.19 -5.49
C SER A 70 1.16 18.49 -6.16
N PRO A 71 0.08 17.82 -5.74
CA PRO A 71 -1.24 18.25 -6.13
C PRO A 71 -1.55 19.59 -5.47
N ARG A 72 -2.40 20.39 -6.11
CA ARG A 72 -2.82 21.70 -5.61
C ARG A 72 -3.66 21.57 -4.34
N MET A 73 -4.59 20.60 -4.32
CA MET A 73 -5.35 20.20 -3.14
C MET A 73 -5.04 18.75 -2.77
N GLU A 74 -5.42 18.33 -1.57
CA GLU A 74 -5.32 16.91 -1.23
C GLU A 74 -6.31 16.09 -2.05
N PHE A 75 -5.90 14.87 -2.43
CA PHE A 75 -6.73 13.90 -3.14
C PHE A 75 -7.24 14.33 -4.52
N GLU A 76 -6.53 15.21 -5.21
CA GLU A 76 -6.87 15.58 -6.61
C GLU A 76 -7.02 14.32 -7.48
N PRO A 77 -8.07 14.23 -8.32
CA PRO A 77 -8.34 13.04 -9.11
C PRO A 77 -7.27 12.82 -10.18
N VAL A 78 -6.94 11.55 -10.43
CA VAL A 78 -6.08 11.14 -11.55
C VAL A 78 -6.83 10.22 -12.49
N TYR A 79 -6.54 10.33 -13.78
CA TYR A 79 -7.36 9.77 -14.84
C TYR A 79 -6.58 8.88 -15.81
N ALA A 80 -7.30 8.01 -16.52
CA ALA A 80 -6.72 7.06 -17.47
C ALA A 80 -6.13 7.74 -18.71
N GLY A 81 -6.64 8.90 -19.09
CA GLY A 81 -6.26 9.66 -20.29
C GLY A 81 -6.49 11.16 -20.10
N PRO A 82 -6.10 12.00 -21.07
CA PRO A 82 -6.47 13.40 -21.09
C PRO A 82 -7.92 13.56 -21.59
N GLY A 83 -8.69 14.47 -21.00
CA GLY A 83 -10.05 14.84 -21.46
C GLY A 83 -11.11 14.81 -20.36
N ALA A 84 -12.25 15.46 -20.61
CA ALA A 84 -13.33 15.54 -19.63
C ALA A 84 -14.08 14.19 -19.43
N ASP A 85 -14.14 13.36 -20.48
CA ASP A 85 -14.93 12.11 -20.49
C ASP A 85 -14.11 10.87 -20.11
N THR A 86 -12.88 11.06 -19.63
CA THR A 86 -11.99 9.95 -19.27
C THR A 86 -12.23 9.45 -17.86
N LYS A 87 -11.98 8.15 -17.65
CA LYS A 87 -12.25 7.48 -16.38
C LYS A 87 -11.22 7.90 -15.32
N GLN A 88 -11.71 8.26 -14.13
CA GLN A 88 -10.87 8.40 -12.94
C GLN A 88 -10.30 7.03 -12.52
N VAL A 89 -8.99 6.97 -12.29
CA VAL A 89 -8.23 5.76 -11.92
C VAL A 89 -7.56 5.86 -10.55
N GLY A 90 -7.86 6.92 -9.80
CA GLY A 90 -7.40 7.12 -8.44
C GLY A 90 -7.38 8.59 -8.04
N VAL A 91 -6.57 8.88 -7.03
CA VAL A 91 -6.26 10.22 -6.53
C VAL A 91 -4.74 10.41 -6.46
N ALA A 92 -4.29 11.66 -6.50
CA ALA A 92 -2.89 12.03 -6.43
C ALA A 92 -2.34 11.91 -5.00
N THR A 93 -1.12 11.42 -4.90
CA THR A 93 -0.33 11.40 -3.66
C THR A 93 0.33 12.76 -3.42
N PRO A 94 0.76 13.09 -2.18
CA PRO A 94 1.42 14.37 -1.87
C PRO A 94 2.66 14.68 -2.70
N GLN A 95 3.38 13.64 -3.16
CA GLN A 95 4.43 13.75 -4.17
C GLN A 95 4.00 13.03 -5.44
N ILE A 96 4.21 13.68 -6.57
CA ILE A 96 3.82 13.20 -7.90
C ILE A 96 5.05 13.23 -8.79
N ALA A 97 5.29 12.12 -9.50
CA ALA A 97 6.31 12.02 -10.52
C ALA A 97 5.74 12.48 -11.86
N VAL A 98 5.89 13.76 -12.17
CA VAL A 98 5.30 14.43 -13.34
C VAL A 98 6.25 14.33 -14.52
N THR A 99 5.77 13.91 -15.70
CA THR A 99 6.59 13.90 -16.93
C THR A 99 6.41 15.20 -17.70
N SER A 100 7.30 15.46 -18.66
CA SER A 100 7.17 16.59 -19.59
C SER A 100 6.07 16.40 -20.66
N THR A 101 5.28 15.33 -20.58
CA THR A 101 4.27 14.99 -21.59
C THR A 101 2.93 15.63 -21.23
N THR A 102 2.43 16.50 -22.10
CA THR A 102 1.16 17.22 -21.91
C THR A 102 0.21 17.04 -23.09
N SER A 103 -1.10 17.10 -22.85
CA SER A 103 -2.13 17.06 -23.90
C SER A 103 -3.38 17.81 -23.46
N GLY A 104 -3.77 18.87 -24.17
CA GLY A 104 -5.05 19.56 -23.95
C GLY A 104 -5.29 20.08 -22.52
N GLY A 105 -4.25 20.59 -21.85
CA GLY A 105 -4.35 21.05 -20.46
C GLY A 105 -4.20 19.95 -19.40
N TRP A 106 -3.82 18.74 -19.81
CA TRP A 106 -3.51 17.62 -18.95
C TRP A 106 -2.02 17.31 -18.97
N THR A 107 -1.49 16.85 -17.85
CA THR A 107 -0.10 16.42 -17.73
C THR A 107 -0.04 14.95 -17.35
N ARG A 108 0.86 14.20 -17.99
CA ARG A 108 1.09 12.79 -17.71
C ARG A 108 1.93 12.64 -16.45
N ILE A 109 1.54 11.68 -15.61
CA ILE A 109 2.25 11.33 -14.37
C ILE A 109 2.63 9.85 -14.39
N LEU A 110 3.75 9.53 -13.75
CA LEU A 110 4.17 8.16 -13.51
C LEU A 110 3.63 7.68 -12.17
N ARG A 111 3.16 6.43 -12.16
CA ARG A 111 2.74 5.69 -10.98
C ARG A 111 3.55 4.40 -10.87
N ALA A 112 3.27 3.65 -9.81
CA ALA A 112 3.88 2.34 -9.57
C ALA A 112 3.81 1.42 -10.80
N TYR A 113 4.83 0.56 -10.93
CA TYR A 113 5.01 -0.37 -12.04
C TYR A 113 5.09 0.30 -13.42
N GLY A 114 5.58 1.54 -13.47
CA GLY A 114 5.71 2.29 -14.73
C GLY A 114 4.38 2.66 -15.40
N LYS A 115 3.25 2.45 -14.69
CA LYS A 115 1.93 2.83 -15.21
C LYS A 115 1.84 4.35 -15.28
N ALA A 116 1.16 4.85 -16.30
CA ALA A 116 0.88 6.27 -16.43
C ALA A 116 -0.56 6.60 -16.06
N ALA A 117 -0.76 7.82 -15.60
CA ALA A 117 -2.07 8.45 -15.46
C ALA A 117 -1.96 9.91 -15.91
N TRP A 118 -3.07 10.62 -15.87
CA TRP A 118 -3.17 12.02 -16.25
C TRP A 118 -3.84 12.82 -15.14
N ILE A 119 -3.39 14.05 -14.97
CA ILE A 119 -3.97 15.01 -14.04
C ILE A 119 -4.13 16.35 -14.78
N PRO A 120 -5.16 17.15 -14.50
CA PRO A 120 -5.24 18.49 -15.07
C PRO A 120 -4.01 19.30 -14.65
N THR A 121 -3.38 19.99 -15.59
CA THR A 121 -2.13 20.72 -15.35
C THR A 121 -2.31 21.81 -14.28
N GLN A 122 -3.50 22.41 -14.20
CA GLN A 122 -3.85 23.42 -13.20
C GLN A 122 -3.89 22.87 -11.76
N ASP A 123 -3.99 21.55 -11.60
CA ASP A 123 -4.03 20.89 -10.29
C ASP A 123 -2.64 20.43 -9.85
N LEU A 124 -1.59 20.81 -10.58
CA LEU A 124 -0.21 20.63 -10.20
C LEU A 124 0.40 21.93 -9.68
N GLN A 125 1.20 21.81 -8.63
CA GLN A 125 2.00 22.91 -8.08
C GLN A 125 3.44 22.44 -7.82
N PRO A 126 4.42 23.36 -7.72
CA PRO A 126 5.74 23.02 -7.20
C PRO A 126 5.62 22.23 -5.91
N TRP A 127 6.51 21.25 -5.70
CA TRP A 127 6.44 20.41 -4.51
C TRP A 127 6.45 21.27 -3.23
N THR A 128 5.52 20.96 -2.33
CA THR A 128 5.40 21.59 -1.01
C THR A 128 5.39 20.51 0.06
N SER A 129 5.88 20.85 1.25
CA SER A 129 5.83 19.99 2.42
C SER A 129 5.55 20.83 3.65
N THR A 130 4.71 20.31 4.54
CA THR A 130 4.40 20.92 5.84
C THR A 130 5.38 20.50 6.94
N THR A 131 6.23 19.50 6.68
CA THR A 131 7.12 18.89 7.66
C THR A 131 8.61 18.98 7.29
N ALA A 132 8.94 19.36 6.06
CA ALA A 132 10.32 19.47 5.62
C ALA A 132 10.97 20.79 6.08
N SER A 133 12.28 20.74 6.29
CA SER A 133 13.10 21.91 6.58
C SER A 133 13.07 22.91 5.42
N ALA A 134 13.28 24.19 5.73
CA ALA A 134 13.38 25.22 4.70
C ALA A 134 14.56 24.93 3.75
N GLY A 135 14.30 24.97 2.44
CA GLY A 135 15.31 24.69 1.41
C GLY A 135 15.43 23.22 1.01
N THR A 136 14.71 22.30 1.68
CA THR A 136 14.57 20.92 1.19
C THR A 136 13.93 20.94 -0.20
N ARG A 137 14.46 20.13 -1.11
CA ARG A 137 13.90 19.94 -2.45
C ARG A 137 13.38 18.52 -2.59
N CYS A 138 12.40 18.29 -3.45
CA CYS A 138 12.00 16.95 -3.86
C CYS A 138 12.56 16.61 -5.24
N VAL A 139 13.13 15.42 -5.37
CA VAL A 139 13.67 14.87 -6.62
C VAL A 139 13.11 13.48 -6.82
N VAL A 140 12.81 13.12 -8.07
CA VAL A 140 12.42 11.73 -8.39
C VAL A 140 13.69 10.91 -8.55
N ALA A 141 13.90 9.94 -7.65
CA ALA A 141 15.15 9.18 -7.56
C ALA A 141 15.20 7.99 -8.54
N GLY A 142 14.05 7.42 -8.88
CA GLY A 142 13.95 6.28 -9.78
C GLY A 142 12.78 5.37 -9.43
N MET A 143 12.78 4.16 -9.98
CA MET A 143 11.83 3.10 -9.65
C MET A 143 12.52 1.99 -8.88
N ARG A 144 11.91 1.54 -7.77
CA ARG A 144 12.38 0.37 -7.05
C ARG A 144 12.09 -0.91 -7.85
N PRO A 145 13.09 -1.77 -8.11
CA PRO A 145 12.88 -2.98 -8.92
C PRO A 145 11.92 -4.00 -8.31
N SER A 146 11.87 -4.11 -6.98
CA SER A 146 11.13 -5.17 -6.29
C SER A 146 9.60 -5.04 -6.39
N ASP A 147 9.10 -3.80 -6.43
CA ASP A 147 7.66 -3.51 -6.41
C ASP A 147 7.24 -2.39 -7.36
N GLY A 148 8.16 -1.92 -8.21
CA GLY A 148 7.88 -0.88 -9.21
C GLY A 148 7.51 0.47 -8.61
N MET A 149 7.72 0.71 -7.31
CA MET A 149 7.37 1.98 -6.68
C MET A 149 8.27 3.09 -7.16
N ILE A 150 7.70 4.26 -7.44
CA ILE A 150 8.47 5.46 -7.74
C ILE A 150 8.99 6.01 -6.41
N LEU A 151 10.31 6.16 -6.31
CA LEU A 151 10.95 6.70 -5.13
C LEU A 151 11.32 8.17 -5.32
N PHE A 152 11.17 8.92 -4.25
CA PHE A 152 11.50 10.33 -4.16
C PHE A 152 12.65 10.49 -3.16
N SER A 153 13.57 11.40 -3.45
CA SER A 153 14.65 11.81 -2.56
C SER A 153 14.50 13.27 -2.17
N TYR A 154 14.97 13.58 -0.97
CA TYR A 154 14.82 14.90 -0.35
C TYR A 154 16.20 15.48 0.02
N PRO A 155 17.01 15.90 -0.96
CA PRO A 155 18.30 16.50 -0.65
C PRO A 155 18.12 17.78 0.18
N GLY A 156 18.89 17.89 1.25
CA GLY A 156 18.79 19.00 2.21
C GLY A 156 17.62 18.89 3.18
N ALA A 157 17.02 17.70 3.33
CA ALA A 157 16.17 17.36 4.48
C ALA A 157 17.03 17.08 5.72
#